data_AF-A0A142W0S3-F1
#
_entry.id   AF-A0A142W0S3-F1
#
_cell.length_a   1.000
_cell.length_b   1.000
_cell.length_c   1.000
_cell.angle_alpha   90.00
_cell.angle_beta   90.00
_cell.angle_gamma   90.00
#
_symmetry.space_group_name_H-M   'P 1'
#
loop_
_entity.id
_entity.type
_entity.pdbx_description
1 polymer ?
#
loop_
_entity_poly.entity_id
_entity_poly.type
_entity_poly.pdbx_seq_one_letter_code
_entity_poly.pdbx_strand_id
1 'polypeptide(L)'
;MNYFHFNSYVDYFTSEYSWWFLMKLLEDGRLPVDYETIFQIISTLFLVTAALIVYRRGGLLPLVFLANPLVFELAYSQLRSALAISILYLVYLFFRRSTYIAIALCLFAATIHTTMVIFLAIYILCIMTADEGGRLSRWPLEVRLALVLGAGVVMGLAIGPLRETLLNLIGDRRAEYLDLAASPLYLSFWVGLLGLFLLDFRHTFRSVEGRFSLFILSLVTVNVFTGGYSQRFLALGYPFVIATIFLARPSLKSFAIPALSIYMVAQWIYYFNGFAG
;
A
#
# COMPACT_ATOMS: atom_id res chain seq x y z
N MET A 1 -1.43 17.11 24.13
CA MET A 1 -0.45 16.26 23.39
C MET A 1 1.01 16.31 23.92
N ASN A 2 1.27 16.18 25.23
CA ASN A 2 2.64 16.37 25.81
C ASN A 2 3.44 15.09 26.10
N TYR A 3 3.12 13.98 25.42
CA TYR A 3 3.71 12.66 25.72
C TYR A 3 4.96 12.31 24.89
N PHE A 4 5.30 13.07 23.86
CA PHE A 4 6.43 12.76 22.98
C PHE A 4 7.62 13.68 23.23
N HIS A 5 8.78 13.07 23.45
CA HIS A 5 10.07 13.75 23.53
C HIS A 5 10.85 13.48 22.23
N PHE A 6 11.23 14.53 21.50
CA PHE A 6 11.92 14.44 20.21
C PHE A 6 13.41 14.71 20.41
N ASN A 7 14.11 13.78 21.06
CA ASN A 7 15.51 13.98 21.44
C ASN A 7 16.49 13.33 20.44
N SER A 8 16.03 12.41 19.60
CA SER A 8 16.83 11.72 18.59
C SER A 8 16.16 11.69 17.20
N TYR A 9 16.93 11.49 16.13
CA TYR A 9 16.38 11.34 14.77
C TYR A 9 15.42 10.15 14.64
N VAL A 10 15.63 9.09 15.44
CA VAL A 10 14.75 7.92 15.47
C VAL A 10 13.37 8.29 16.01
N ASP A 11 13.30 9.18 17.01
CA ASP A 11 12.04 9.62 17.62
C ASP A 11 11.13 10.34 16.63
N TYR A 12 11.70 11.07 15.66
CA TYR A 12 10.92 11.75 14.62
C TYR A 12 10.17 10.77 13.71
N PHE A 13 10.75 9.60 13.43
CA PHE A 13 10.10 8.57 12.65
C PHE A 13 9.15 7.73 13.51
N THR A 14 9.60 7.22 14.65
CA THR A 14 8.80 6.35 15.52
C THR A 14 7.58 7.06 16.11
N SER A 15 7.70 8.36 16.39
CA SER A 15 6.61 9.19 16.91
C SER A 15 5.77 9.85 15.82
N GLU A 16 6.09 9.60 14.53
CA GLU A 16 5.34 10.12 13.38
C GLU A 16 5.16 11.66 13.46
N TYR A 17 6.29 12.35 13.63
CA TYR A 17 6.33 13.77 13.99
C TYR A 17 5.49 14.66 13.07
N SER A 18 5.53 14.46 11.75
CA SER A 18 4.80 15.32 10.81
C SER A 18 3.28 15.21 11.01
N TRP A 19 2.79 14.01 11.32
CA TRP A 19 1.38 13.84 11.65
C TRP A 19 1.04 14.51 12.98
N TRP A 20 1.85 14.28 14.01
CA TRP A 20 1.66 14.90 15.32
C TRP A 20 1.67 16.44 15.23
N PHE A 21 2.62 17.00 14.51
CA PHE A 21 2.77 18.44 14.32
C PHE A 21 1.55 19.05 13.60
N LEU A 22 1.05 18.38 12.55
CA LEU A 22 -0.16 18.80 11.85
C LEU A 22 -1.37 18.84 12.82
N MET A 23 -1.56 17.78 13.61
CA MET A 23 -2.67 17.73 14.57
C MET A 23 -2.52 18.79 15.66
N LYS A 24 -1.30 19.03 16.15
CA LYS A 24 -1.03 20.07 17.15
C LYS A 24 -1.30 21.47 16.63
N LEU A 25 -0.96 21.77 15.37
CA LEU A 25 -1.29 23.07 14.76
C LEU A 25 -2.80 23.33 14.70
N LEU A 26 -3.60 22.28 14.48
CA LEU A 26 -5.06 22.36 14.51
C LEU A 26 -5.58 22.52 15.95
N GLU A 27 -5.03 21.79 16.91
CA GLU A 27 -5.38 21.90 18.34
C GLU A 27 -5.08 23.29 18.90
N ASP A 28 -3.93 23.86 18.54
CA ASP A 28 -3.49 25.19 18.97
C ASP A 28 -4.23 26.33 18.22
N GLY A 29 -5.14 26.02 17.30
CA GLY A 29 -5.90 27.01 16.52
C GLY A 29 -5.04 27.90 15.61
N ARG A 30 -3.82 27.47 15.28
CA ARG A 30 -2.89 28.23 14.43
C ARG A 30 -3.25 28.15 12.96
N LEU A 31 -4.02 27.14 12.57
CA LEU A 31 -4.64 27.02 11.27
C LEU A 31 -6.11 27.45 11.39
N PRO A 32 -6.59 28.42 10.58
CA PRO A 32 -7.98 28.86 10.59
C PRO A 32 -8.86 27.88 9.80
N VAL A 33 -8.74 26.58 10.08
CA VAL A 33 -9.40 25.50 9.34
C VAL A 33 -9.82 24.41 10.33
N ASP A 34 -11.06 23.94 10.20
CA ASP A 34 -11.61 22.89 11.06
C ASP A 34 -11.02 21.51 10.73
N TYR A 35 -11.05 20.60 11.72
CA TYR A 35 -10.58 19.22 11.55
C TYR A 35 -11.26 18.50 10.40
N GLU A 36 -12.58 18.69 10.26
CA GLU A 36 -13.37 18.05 9.20
C GLU A 36 -12.85 18.44 7.81
N THR A 37 -12.56 19.72 7.59
CA THR A 37 -12.04 20.20 6.30
C THR A 37 -10.67 19.60 5.98
N ILE A 38 -9.76 19.52 6.96
CA ILE A 38 -8.45 18.90 6.76
C ILE A 38 -8.58 17.42 6.43
N PHE A 39 -9.46 16.70 7.14
CA PHE A 39 -9.68 15.27 6.90
C PHE A 39 -10.27 15.03 5.51
N GLN A 40 -11.23 15.84 5.09
CA GLN A 40 -11.77 15.79 3.74
C GLN A 40 -10.70 16.07 2.68
N ILE A 41 -9.83 17.07 2.88
CA ILE A 41 -8.71 17.35 1.96
C ILE A 41 -7.80 16.13 1.82
N ILE A 42 -7.48 15.46 2.92
CA ILE A 42 -6.65 14.23 2.91
C ILE A 42 -7.35 13.12 2.13
N SER A 43 -8.62 12.84 2.41
CA SER A 43 -9.40 11.80 1.72
C SER A 43 -9.50 12.10 0.22
N THR A 44 -9.79 13.35 -0.15
CA THR A 44 -9.86 13.78 -1.55
C THR A 44 -8.51 13.62 -2.24
N LEU A 45 -7.40 14.05 -1.61
CA LEU A 45 -6.06 13.90 -2.17
C LEU A 45 -5.72 12.42 -2.44
N PHE A 46 -6.03 11.54 -1.49
CA PHE A 46 -5.85 10.10 -1.65
C PHE A 46 -6.70 9.54 -2.81
N LEU A 47 -7.99 9.84 -2.85
CA LEU A 47 -8.89 9.35 -3.89
C LEU A 47 -8.50 9.84 -5.28
N VAL A 48 -8.13 11.12 -5.42
CA VAL A 48 -7.70 11.71 -6.69
C VAL A 48 -6.40 11.06 -7.17
N THR A 49 -5.41 10.92 -6.30
CA THR A 49 -4.13 10.30 -6.67
C THR A 49 -4.28 8.82 -7.01
N ALA A 50 -5.11 8.08 -6.28
CA ALA A 50 -5.48 6.71 -6.62
C ALA A 50 -6.19 6.64 -7.98
N ALA A 51 -7.20 7.49 -8.21
CA ALA A 51 -7.93 7.57 -9.49
C ALA A 51 -7.02 7.84 -10.67
N LEU A 52 -6.07 8.77 -10.54
CA LEU A 52 -5.09 9.07 -11.60
C LEU A 52 -4.22 7.86 -11.96
N ILE A 53 -3.78 7.07 -10.96
CA ILE A 53 -3.00 5.85 -11.20
C ILE A 53 -3.80 4.87 -12.05
N VAL A 54 -5.04 4.59 -11.66
CA VAL A 54 -5.83 3.55 -12.33
C VAL A 54 -6.35 4.04 -13.70
N TYR A 55 -6.75 5.32 -13.79
CA TYR A 55 -7.19 5.95 -15.03
C TYR A 55 -6.14 5.88 -16.13
N ARG A 56 -4.86 6.11 -15.79
CA ARG A 56 -3.74 6.07 -16.74
C ARG A 56 -3.61 4.72 -17.45
N ARG A 57 -4.13 3.62 -16.88
CA ARG A 57 -3.96 2.26 -17.41
C ARG A 57 -5.20 1.65 -18.05
N GLY A 58 -6.40 2.08 -17.67
CA GLY A 58 -7.63 1.50 -18.22
C GLY A 58 -8.77 2.50 -18.46
N GLY A 59 -8.52 3.80 -18.38
CA GLY A 59 -9.52 4.83 -18.60
C GLY A 59 -10.57 4.87 -17.49
N LEU A 60 -11.86 4.94 -17.85
CA LEU A 60 -12.96 5.14 -16.90
C LEU A 60 -13.39 3.87 -16.16
N LEU A 61 -13.38 2.71 -16.82
CA LEU A 61 -13.85 1.45 -16.23
C LEU A 61 -13.12 1.06 -14.92
N PRO A 62 -11.79 1.19 -14.81
CA PRO A 62 -11.08 0.90 -13.57
C PRO A 62 -11.50 1.75 -12.37
N LEU A 63 -12.02 2.96 -12.60
CA LEU A 63 -12.43 3.87 -11.52
C LEU A 63 -13.58 3.28 -10.69
N VAL A 64 -14.44 2.46 -11.31
CA VAL A 64 -15.52 1.76 -10.61
C VAL A 64 -14.96 0.87 -9.49
N PHE A 65 -13.80 0.25 -9.72
CA PHE A 65 -13.18 -0.62 -8.72
C PHE A 65 -12.56 0.13 -7.54
N LEU A 66 -12.44 1.46 -7.60
CA LEU A 66 -12.07 2.28 -6.44
C LEU A 66 -13.22 2.46 -5.46
N ALA A 67 -14.47 2.24 -5.89
CA ALA A 67 -15.63 2.16 -4.99
C ALA A 67 -15.64 0.80 -4.25
N ASN A 68 -14.58 0.56 -3.48
CA ASN A 68 -14.33 -0.68 -2.75
C ASN A 68 -14.18 -0.37 -1.24
N PRO A 69 -14.69 -1.23 -0.33
CA PRO A 69 -14.56 -1.00 1.11
C PRO A 69 -13.13 -0.79 1.59
N LEU A 70 -12.13 -1.46 0.97
CA LEU A 70 -10.71 -1.26 1.31
C LEU A 70 -10.25 0.18 1.08
N VAL A 71 -10.71 0.78 -0.02
CA VAL A 71 -10.39 2.18 -0.37
C VAL A 71 -11.13 3.12 0.56
N PHE A 72 -12.40 2.83 0.83
CA PHE A 72 -13.24 3.65 1.71
C PHE A 72 -12.69 3.69 3.14
N GLU A 73 -12.39 2.53 3.74
CA GLU A 73 -11.83 2.43 5.08
C GLU A 73 -10.47 3.13 5.18
N LEU A 74 -9.62 2.97 4.17
CA LEU A 74 -8.34 3.67 4.13
C LEU A 74 -8.53 5.20 4.04
N ALA A 75 -9.44 5.66 3.18
CA ALA A 75 -9.67 7.08 2.92
C ALA A 75 -10.28 7.82 4.12
N TYR A 76 -11.15 7.18 4.90
CA TYR A 76 -11.92 7.85 5.95
C TYR A 76 -11.55 7.42 7.37
N SER A 77 -11.13 6.17 7.58
CA SER A 77 -10.79 5.66 8.92
C SER A 77 -9.28 5.67 9.19
N GLN A 78 -8.44 5.71 8.15
CA GLN A 78 -6.98 5.63 8.27
C GLN A 78 -6.27 6.83 7.61
N LEU A 79 -6.71 8.05 7.96
CA LEU A 79 -6.26 9.32 7.38
C LEU A 79 -4.74 9.53 7.38
N ARG A 80 -4.04 9.07 8.43
CA ARG A 80 -2.57 9.13 8.50
C ARG A 80 -1.93 8.34 7.37
N SER A 81 -2.38 7.11 7.16
CA SER A 81 -1.90 6.22 6.09
C SER A 81 -2.30 6.75 4.71
N ALA A 82 -3.52 7.26 4.57
CA ALA A 82 -4.03 7.86 3.33
C ALA A 82 -3.21 9.09 2.90
N LEU A 83 -2.87 9.98 3.83
CA LEU A 83 -2.00 11.12 3.55
C LEU A 83 -0.61 10.65 3.12
N ALA A 84 0.00 9.75 3.88
CA ALA A 84 1.37 9.31 3.64
C ALA A 84 1.51 8.58 2.28
N ILE A 85 0.56 7.70 1.93
CA ILE A 85 0.56 6.99 0.64
C ILE A 85 0.25 7.90 -0.54
N SER A 86 -0.59 8.93 -0.35
CA SER A 86 -0.89 9.89 -1.42
C SER A 86 0.36 10.63 -1.88
N ILE A 87 1.30 10.92 -0.97
CA ILE A 87 2.62 11.51 -1.31
C ILE A 87 3.41 10.53 -2.18
N LEU A 88 3.44 9.23 -1.84
CA LEU A 88 4.09 8.23 -2.68
C LEU A 88 3.41 8.07 -4.05
N TYR A 89 2.08 8.20 -4.12
CA TYR A 89 1.37 8.21 -5.39
C TYR A 89 1.75 9.43 -6.25
N LEU A 90 1.90 10.62 -5.64
CA LEU A 90 2.40 11.81 -6.34
C LEU A 90 3.83 11.61 -6.86
N VAL A 91 4.70 11.02 -6.06
CA VAL A 91 6.07 10.66 -6.47
C VAL A 91 6.02 9.72 -7.68
N TYR A 92 5.19 8.69 -7.61
CA TYR A 92 4.97 7.74 -8.69
C TYR A 92 4.47 8.40 -9.98
N LEU A 93 3.49 9.31 -9.87
CA LEU A 93 2.82 9.95 -11.01
C LEU A 93 3.69 11.01 -11.68
N PHE A 94 4.32 11.90 -10.90
CA PHE A 94 4.89 13.16 -11.40
C PHE A 94 6.41 13.26 -11.28
N PHE A 95 7.01 12.66 -10.24
CA PHE A 95 8.42 12.90 -9.90
C PHE A 95 9.36 11.77 -10.28
N ARG A 96 8.93 10.83 -11.14
CA ARG A 96 9.75 9.69 -11.58
C ARG A 96 11.11 10.07 -12.18
N ARG A 97 11.26 11.28 -12.74
CA ARG A 97 12.51 11.77 -13.33
C ARG A 97 13.45 12.49 -12.36
N SER A 98 12.96 12.99 -11.23
CA SER A 98 13.78 13.71 -10.25
C SER A 98 14.01 12.86 -9.01
N THR A 99 15.12 12.12 -9.00
CA THR A 99 15.47 11.21 -7.91
C THR A 99 15.56 11.92 -6.55
N TYR A 100 16.10 13.15 -6.52
CA TYR A 100 16.24 13.91 -5.27
C TYR A 100 14.89 14.31 -4.67
N ILE A 101 13.96 14.81 -5.50
CA ILE A 101 12.61 15.19 -5.03
C ILE A 101 11.84 13.94 -4.60
N ALA A 102 11.95 12.85 -5.36
CA ALA A 102 11.34 11.58 -4.98
C ALA A 102 11.84 11.10 -3.61
N ILE A 103 13.15 11.08 -3.38
CA ILE A 103 13.72 10.66 -2.08
C ILE A 103 13.25 11.59 -0.96
N ALA A 104 13.30 12.91 -1.14
CA ALA A 104 12.89 13.88 -0.13
C ALA A 104 11.41 13.70 0.27
N LEU A 105 10.52 13.56 -0.72
CA LEU A 105 9.09 13.33 -0.48
C LEU A 105 8.83 11.98 0.19
N CYS A 106 9.57 10.94 -0.16
CA CYS A 106 9.43 9.62 0.47
C CYS A 106 9.91 9.63 1.93
N LEU A 107 11.01 10.33 2.23
CA LEU A 107 11.48 10.52 3.61
C LEU A 107 10.47 11.32 4.43
N PHE A 108 9.87 12.35 3.84
CA PHE A 108 8.79 13.11 4.48
C PHE A 108 7.53 12.26 4.70
N ALA A 109 7.15 11.38 3.76
CA ALA A 109 6.04 10.45 3.97
C ALA A 109 6.30 9.48 5.13
N ALA A 110 7.55 9.06 5.33
CA ALA A 110 7.96 8.21 6.46
C ALA A 110 7.87 8.91 7.83
N THR A 111 7.97 10.24 7.90
CA THR A 111 7.73 10.99 9.14
C THR A 111 6.24 11.23 9.42
N ILE A 112 5.34 10.94 8.46
CA ILE A 112 3.89 10.93 8.64
C ILE A 112 3.41 9.56 9.09
N HIS A 113 3.91 8.49 8.46
CA HIS A 113 3.59 7.12 8.85
C HIS A 113 4.77 6.18 8.61
N THR A 114 5.21 5.49 9.66
CA THR A 114 6.42 4.63 9.62
C THR A 114 6.35 3.54 8.55
N THR A 115 5.15 3.01 8.27
CA THR A 115 4.93 1.97 7.25
C THR A 115 5.37 2.43 5.85
N MET A 116 5.45 3.74 5.58
CA MET A 116 5.91 4.24 4.28
C MET A 116 7.37 3.88 3.96
N VAL A 117 8.19 3.56 4.97
CA VAL A 117 9.55 3.04 4.75
C VAL A 117 9.50 1.73 3.96
N ILE A 118 8.53 0.85 4.27
CA ILE A 118 8.33 -0.40 3.53
C ILE A 118 7.91 -0.10 2.08
N PHE A 119 6.95 0.81 1.88
CA PHE A 119 6.48 1.20 0.55
C PHE A 119 7.57 1.85 -0.30
N LEU A 120 8.44 2.65 0.31
CA LEU A 120 9.64 3.20 -0.35
C LEU A 120 10.61 2.08 -0.77
N ALA A 121 10.88 1.11 0.11
CA ALA A 121 11.72 -0.03 -0.22
C ALA A 121 11.15 -0.84 -1.40
N ILE A 122 9.82 -1.06 -1.43
CA ILE A 122 9.12 -1.71 -2.55
C ILE A 122 9.32 -0.90 -3.83
N TYR A 123 9.11 0.42 -3.78
CA TYR A 123 9.25 1.30 -4.92
C TYR A 123 10.68 1.27 -5.50
N ILE A 124 11.70 1.36 -4.63
CA ILE A 124 13.11 1.26 -5.02
C ILE A 124 13.40 -0.11 -5.65
N LEU A 125 12.94 -1.20 -5.03
CA LEU A 125 13.11 -2.55 -5.57
C LEU A 125 12.46 -2.69 -6.95
N CYS A 126 11.27 -2.13 -7.13
CA CYS A 126 10.59 -2.10 -8.42
C CYS A 126 11.44 -1.36 -9.45
N ILE A 127 11.98 -0.18 -9.14
CA ILE A 127 12.86 0.56 -10.07
C ILE A 127 14.14 -0.21 -10.38
N MET A 128 14.80 -0.78 -9.36
CA MET A 128 16.06 -1.52 -9.53
C MET A 128 15.90 -2.73 -10.44
N THR A 129 14.75 -3.39 -10.41
CA THR A 129 14.42 -4.56 -11.22
C THR A 129 13.82 -4.24 -12.58
N ALA A 130 13.67 -2.96 -12.94
CA ALA A 130 13.16 -2.54 -14.24
C ALA A 130 14.03 -3.02 -15.40
N ASP A 131 13.39 -3.36 -16.52
CA ASP A 131 14.07 -3.70 -17.77
C ASP A 131 14.92 -2.53 -18.28
N GLU A 132 14.34 -1.32 -18.28
CA GLU A 132 15.01 -0.09 -18.72
C GLU A 132 15.54 0.71 -17.53
N GLY A 133 16.86 0.94 -17.51
CA GLY A 133 17.52 1.79 -16.52
C GLY A 133 17.64 1.20 -15.11
N GLY A 134 17.12 0.00 -14.87
CA GLY A 134 17.26 -0.70 -13.59
C GLY A 134 18.69 -1.21 -13.39
N ARG A 135 19.24 -1.05 -12.17
CA ARG A 135 20.58 -1.57 -11.82
C ARG A 135 20.69 -3.09 -11.96
N LEU A 136 19.58 -3.80 -11.76
CA LEU A 136 19.50 -5.26 -11.85
C LEU A 136 19.00 -5.75 -13.22
N SER A 137 18.82 -4.86 -14.20
CA SER A 137 18.32 -5.19 -15.55
C SER A 137 19.11 -6.30 -16.26
N ARG A 138 20.41 -6.44 -15.95
CA ARG A 138 21.29 -7.48 -16.51
C ARG A 138 20.97 -8.88 -16.01
N TRP A 139 20.24 -9.00 -14.91
CA TRP A 139 19.90 -10.29 -14.33
C TRP A 139 18.73 -10.93 -15.10
N PRO A 140 18.69 -12.28 -15.19
CA PRO A 140 17.57 -12.98 -15.81
C PRO A 140 16.24 -12.54 -15.19
N LEU A 141 15.19 -12.51 -16.01
CA LEU A 141 13.85 -12.07 -15.58
C LEU A 141 13.35 -12.90 -14.40
N GLU A 142 13.63 -14.20 -14.41
CA GLU A 142 13.27 -15.17 -13.38
C GLU A 142 13.92 -14.83 -12.04
N VAL A 143 15.18 -14.41 -12.05
CA VAL A 143 15.91 -14.00 -10.84
C VAL A 143 15.32 -12.69 -10.30
N ARG A 144 15.03 -11.72 -11.18
CA ARG A 144 14.39 -10.46 -10.78
C ARG A 144 12.98 -10.68 -10.20
N LEU A 145 12.21 -11.60 -10.80
CA LEU A 145 10.91 -12.02 -10.29
C LEU A 145 11.05 -12.66 -8.91
N ALA A 146 11.97 -13.61 -8.75
CA ALA A 146 12.25 -14.27 -7.48
C ALA A 146 12.66 -13.26 -6.40
N LEU A 147 13.41 -12.20 -6.76
CA LEU A 147 13.76 -11.11 -5.85
C LEU A 147 12.54 -10.33 -5.37
N VAL A 148 11.63 -9.96 -6.29
CA VAL A 148 10.40 -9.21 -5.94
C VAL A 148 9.45 -10.06 -5.08
N LEU A 149 9.21 -11.31 -5.48
CA LEU A 149 8.36 -12.23 -4.72
C LEU A 149 9.00 -12.58 -3.37
N GLY A 150 10.29 -12.93 -3.38
CA GLY A 150 11.05 -13.29 -2.18
C GLY A 150 11.11 -12.15 -1.17
N ALA A 151 11.30 -10.90 -1.63
CA ALA A 151 11.22 -9.74 -0.75
C ALA A 151 9.81 -9.55 -0.16
N GLY A 152 8.75 -9.81 -0.95
CA GLY A 152 7.37 -9.84 -0.45
C GLY A 152 7.16 -10.93 0.61
N VAL A 153 7.71 -12.13 0.41
CA VAL A 153 7.66 -13.25 1.37
C VAL A 153 8.37 -12.87 2.67
N VAL A 154 9.61 -12.38 2.59
CA VAL A 154 10.39 -11.95 3.75
C VAL A 154 9.66 -10.87 4.52
N MET A 155 9.09 -9.89 3.82
CA MET A 155 8.30 -8.85 4.48
C MET A 155 7.02 -9.40 5.11
N GLY A 156 6.32 -10.33 4.46
CA GLY A 156 5.18 -11.04 5.05
C GLY A 156 5.54 -11.71 6.37
N LEU A 157 6.63 -12.46 6.40
CA LEU A 157 7.14 -13.08 7.64
C LEU A 157 7.49 -12.03 8.71
N ALA A 158 8.13 -10.93 8.31
CA ALA A 158 8.52 -9.85 9.20
C ALA A 158 7.32 -9.14 9.85
N ILE A 159 6.24 -8.88 9.09
CA ILE A 159 5.06 -8.15 9.60
C ILE A 159 3.98 -9.08 10.17
N GLY A 160 4.04 -10.38 9.87
CA GLY A 160 3.15 -11.38 10.42
C GLY A 160 3.75 -12.01 11.67
N PRO A 161 4.28 -13.24 11.59
CA PRO A 161 4.70 -14.01 12.76
C PRO A 161 5.90 -13.39 13.52
N LEU A 162 6.79 -12.66 12.84
CA LEU A 162 7.98 -12.09 13.48
C LEU A 162 7.78 -10.66 13.98
N ARG A 163 6.60 -10.06 13.77
CA ARG A 163 6.34 -8.64 14.08
C ARG A 163 6.62 -8.31 15.54
N GLU A 164 6.05 -9.09 16.45
CA GLU A 164 6.20 -8.87 17.88
C GLU A 164 7.67 -8.95 18.30
N THR A 165 8.40 -9.97 17.83
CA THR A 165 9.83 -10.13 18.10
C THR A 165 10.65 -8.95 17.58
N LEU A 166 10.40 -8.52 16.34
CA LEU A 166 11.12 -7.40 15.72
C LEU A 166 10.84 -6.07 16.41
N LEU A 167 9.60 -5.81 16.81
CA LEU A 167 9.22 -4.58 17.51
C LEU A 167 9.74 -4.56 18.95
N ASN A 168 9.73 -5.71 19.65
CA ASN A 168 10.32 -5.83 20.99
C ASN A 168 11.82 -5.56 20.99
N LEU A 169 12.55 -5.99 19.95
CA LEU A 169 13.99 -5.72 19.81
C LEU A 169 14.31 -4.22 19.70
N ILE A 170 13.39 -3.42 19.16
CA ILE A 170 13.55 -1.97 18.95
C ILE A 170 12.94 -1.18 20.12
N GLY A 171 12.28 -1.86 21.07
CA GLY A 171 11.56 -1.21 22.18
C GLY A 171 10.32 -0.44 21.72
N ASP A 172 9.72 -0.82 20.59
CA ASP A 172 8.51 -0.18 20.07
C ASP A 172 7.27 -0.71 20.80
N ARG A 173 6.50 0.21 21.39
CA ARG A 173 5.23 -0.06 22.08
C ARG A 173 4.18 -0.79 21.24
N ARG A 174 4.32 -0.83 19.91
CA ARG A 174 3.42 -1.52 18.99
C ARG A 174 3.54 -3.05 19.04
N ALA A 175 4.56 -3.57 19.72
CA ALA A 175 4.75 -5.01 19.89
C ALA A 175 3.57 -5.68 20.62
N GLU A 176 2.96 -4.99 21.58
CA GLU A 176 1.89 -5.53 22.44
C GLU A 176 0.50 -5.53 21.78
N TYR A 177 0.35 -4.91 20.59
CA TYR A 177 -0.95 -4.88 19.91
C TYR A 177 -1.23 -6.22 19.21
N LEU A 178 -2.31 -6.88 19.62
CA LEU A 178 -2.91 -8.01 18.91
C LEU A 178 -3.56 -7.53 17.61
N ASP A 179 -2.91 -7.79 16.48
CA ASP A 179 -3.51 -7.56 15.17
C ASP A 179 -4.38 -8.78 14.80
N LEU A 180 -5.69 -8.58 14.63
CA LEU A 180 -6.59 -9.64 14.19
C LEU A 180 -6.41 -9.91 12.70
N ALA A 181 -6.10 -11.15 12.35
CA ALA A 181 -5.99 -11.58 10.96
C ALA A 181 -7.36 -11.52 10.25
N ALA A 182 -7.35 -11.12 8.98
CA ALA A 182 -8.53 -11.28 8.14
C ALA A 182 -8.82 -12.76 7.90
N SER A 183 -10.09 -13.11 7.64
CA SER A 183 -10.46 -14.51 7.42
C SER A 183 -9.70 -15.09 6.19
N PRO A 184 -9.23 -16.34 6.25
CA PRO A 184 -8.53 -16.96 5.13
C PRO A 184 -9.33 -16.96 3.82
N LEU A 185 -10.66 -17.10 3.92
CA LEU A 185 -11.57 -17.02 2.77
C LEU A 185 -11.50 -15.64 2.10
N TYR A 186 -11.48 -14.56 2.88
CA TYR A 186 -11.35 -13.19 2.37
C TYR A 186 -10.03 -12.98 1.64
N LEU A 187 -8.95 -13.62 2.12
CA LEU A 187 -7.62 -13.48 1.52
C LEU A 187 -7.38 -14.43 0.32
N SER A 188 -8.16 -15.50 0.18
CA SER A 188 -8.02 -16.49 -0.89
C SER A 188 -8.13 -15.89 -2.30
N PHE A 189 -8.98 -14.88 -2.49
CA PHE A 189 -9.09 -14.14 -3.74
C PHE A 189 -7.73 -13.55 -4.18
N TRP A 190 -6.99 -12.96 -3.25
CA TRP A 190 -5.70 -12.34 -3.52
C TRP A 190 -4.62 -13.36 -3.85
N VAL A 191 -4.66 -14.53 -3.21
CA VAL A 191 -3.79 -15.67 -3.54
C VAL A 191 -4.07 -16.17 -4.95
N GLY A 192 -5.36 -16.30 -5.31
CA GLY A 192 -5.76 -16.66 -6.67
C GLY A 192 -5.30 -15.63 -7.71
N LEU A 193 -5.43 -14.34 -7.40
CA LEU A 193 -4.97 -13.26 -8.26
C LEU A 193 -3.44 -13.26 -8.45
N LEU A 194 -2.68 -13.59 -7.40
CA LEU A 194 -1.23 -13.82 -7.52
C LEU A 194 -0.95 -14.93 -8.52
N GLY A 195 -1.65 -16.07 -8.39
CA GLY A 195 -1.54 -17.19 -9.33
C GLY A 195 -1.77 -16.77 -10.77
N LEU A 196 -2.83 -16.00 -11.03
CA LEU A 196 -3.11 -15.46 -12.37
C LEU A 196 -1.98 -14.57 -12.89
N PHE A 197 -1.46 -13.66 -12.07
CA PHE A 197 -0.34 -12.80 -12.46
C PHE A 197 0.95 -13.55 -12.73
N LEU A 198 1.18 -14.68 -12.03
CA LEU A 198 2.33 -15.56 -12.26
C LEU A 198 2.20 -16.36 -13.56
N LEU A 199 0.99 -16.75 -13.98
CA LEU A 199 0.77 -17.40 -15.28
C LEU A 199 1.18 -16.49 -16.45
N ASP A 200 1.03 -15.17 -16.30
CA ASP A 200 1.47 -14.16 -17.28
C ASP A 200 2.60 -13.27 -16.75
N PHE A 201 3.52 -13.85 -15.95
CA PHE A 201 4.54 -13.07 -15.23
C PHE A 201 5.39 -12.19 -16.15
N ARG A 202 5.68 -12.66 -17.38
CA ARG A 202 6.49 -11.91 -18.36
C ARG A 202 5.84 -10.60 -18.78
N HIS A 203 4.52 -10.58 -18.87
CA HIS A 203 3.78 -9.35 -19.19
C HIS A 203 3.60 -8.49 -17.94
N THR A 204 3.17 -9.11 -16.83
CA THR A 204 2.94 -8.44 -15.55
C THR A 204 4.19 -7.68 -15.09
N PHE A 205 5.35 -8.32 -15.12
CA PHE A 205 6.60 -7.79 -14.57
C PHE A 205 7.16 -6.59 -15.34
N ARG A 206 6.78 -6.38 -16.62
CA ARG A 206 7.25 -5.25 -17.42
C ARG A 206 6.87 -3.90 -16.82
N SER A 207 5.72 -3.84 -16.16
CA SER A 207 5.22 -2.60 -15.55
C SER A 207 5.69 -2.44 -14.09
N VAL A 208 5.75 -1.19 -13.62
CA VAL A 208 6.05 -0.91 -12.19
C VAL A 208 4.88 -1.37 -11.34
N GLU A 209 3.66 -1.15 -11.82
CA GLU A 209 2.42 -1.57 -11.17
C GLU A 209 2.37 -3.07 -10.97
N GLY A 210 2.77 -3.85 -11.98
CA GLY A 210 2.79 -5.31 -11.89
C GLY A 210 3.85 -5.81 -10.93
N ARG A 211 5.07 -5.24 -10.93
CA ARG A 211 6.10 -5.54 -9.91
C ARG A 211 5.62 -5.23 -8.50
N PHE A 212 5.00 -4.07 -8.31
CA PHE A 212 4.44 -3.64 -7.04
C PHE A 212 3.32 -4.59 -6.57
N SER A 213 2.43 -4.98 -7.49
CA SER A 213 1.33 -5.89 -7.19
C SER A 213 1.81 -7.30 -6.85
N LEU A 214 2.80 -7.83 -7.58
CA LEU A 214 3.43 -9.11 -7.28
C LEU A 214 4.04 -9.12 -5.87
N PHE A 215 4.72 -8.03 -5.48
CA PHE A 215 5.25 -7.87 -4.12
C PHE A 215 4.14 -7.93 -3.07
N ILE A 216 3.12 -7.08 -3.20
CA ILE A 216 2.04 -6.96 -2.20
C ILE A 216 1.26 -8.28 -2.10
N LEU A 217 0.93 -8.90 -3.23
CA LEU A 217 0.19 -10.16 -3.24
C LEU A 217 1.01 -11.32 -2.69
N SER A 218 2.32 -11.35 -2.90
CA SER A 218 3.22 -12.32 -2.28
C SER A 218 3.26 -12.17 -0.75
N LEU A 219 3.34 -10.94 -0.26
CA LEU A 219 3.25 -10.62 1.17
C LEU A 219 1.90 -11.07 1.75
N VAL A 220 0.79 -10.74 1.07
CA VAL A 220 -0.56 -11.14 1.49
C VAL A 220 -0.67 -12.66 1.55
N THR A 221 -0.11 -13.36 0.57
CA THR A 221 -0.15 -14.83 0.49
C THR A 221 0.52 -15.48 1.69
N VAL A 222 1.71 -15.04 2.09
CA VAL A 222 2.37 -15.53 3.32
C VAL A 222 1.46 -15.31 4.53
N ASN A 223 0.90 -14.11 4.65
CA ASN A 223 0.07 -13.75 5.79
C ASN A 223 -1.25 -14.51 5.86
N VAL A 224 -1.75 -15.07 4.75
CA VAL A 224 -2.89 -16.01 4.77
C VAL A 224 -2.54 -17.27 5.58
N PHE A 225 -1.32 -17.78 5.43
CA PHE A 225 -0.88 -19.01 6.07
C PHE A 225 -0.33 -18.79 7.49
N THR A 226 0.21 -17.61 7.76
CA THR A 226 0.82 -17.29 9.07
C THR A 226 -0.09 -16.48 9.98
N GLY A 227 -1.29 -16.10 9.55
CA GLY A 227 -2.23 -15.28 10.32
C GLY A 227 -1.78 -13.83 10.50
N GLY A 228 -0.97 -13.30 9.59
CA GLY A 228 -0.50 -11.91 9.65
C GLY A 228 -1.56 -10.91 9.17
N TYR A 229 -1.58 -9.70 9.72
CA TYR A 229 -2.48 -8.63 9.27
C TYR A 229 -1.95 -7.92 8.02
N SER A 230 -2.50 -8.25 6.85
CA SER A 230 -2.06 -7.75 5.53
C SER A 230 -3.03 -6.76 4.87
N GLN A 231 -4.23 -6.54 5.44
CA GLN A 231 -5.28 -5.72 4.82
C GLN A 231 -4.84 -4.27 4.58
N ARG A 232 -4.08 -3.65 5.49
CA ARG A 232 -3.54 -2.30 5.29
C ARG A 232 -2.60 -2.23 4.09
N PHE A 233 -1.68 -3.18 3.96
CA PHE A 233 -0.75 -3.22 2.84
C PHE A 233 -1.47 -3.42 1.51
N LEU A 234 -2.49 -4.27 1.53
CA LEU A 234 -3.36 -4.50 0.39
C LEU A 234 -4.13 -3.23 0.00
N ALA A 235 -4.76 -2.53 0.94
CA ALA A 235 -5.50 -1.28 0.67
C ALA A 235 -4.58 -0.18 0.10
N LEU A 236 -3.39 -0.04 0.67
CA LEU A 236 -2.35 0.89 0.20
C LEU A 236 -1.76 0.50 -1.17
N GLY A 237 -1.79 -0.78 -1.54
CA GLY A 237 -1.34 -1.28 -2.84
C GLY A 237 -2.46 -1.40 -3.88
N TYR A 238 -3.71 -1.26 -3.48
CA TYR A 238 -4.89 -1.64 -4.27
C TYR A 238 -4.98 -0.92 -5.63
N PRO A 239 -4.71 0.40 -5.75
CA PRO A 239 -4.70 1.07 -7.06
C PRO A 239 -3.68 0.47 -8.04
N PHE A 240 -2.51 0.01 -7.56
CA PHE A 240 -1.53 -0.66 -8.40
C PHE A 240 -2.01 -2.05 -8.85
N VAL A 241 -2.73 -2.78 -7.97
CA VAL A 241 -3.31 -4.08 -8.32
C VAL A 241 -4.37 -3.92 -9.41
N ILE A 242 -5.28 -2.95 -9.27
CA ILE A 242 -6.27 -2.66 -10.33
C ILE A 242 -5.55 -2.26 -11.62
N ALA A 243 -4.58 -1.34 -11.56
CA ALA A 243 -3.81 -0.92 -12.72
C ALA A 243 -3.13 -2.12 -13.43
N THR A 244 -2.65 -3.10 -12.66
CA THR A 244 -2.04 -4.34 -13.19
C THR A 244 -3.05 -5.23 -13.90
N ILE A 245 -4.25 -5.42 -13.33
CA ILE A 245 -5.35 -6.14 -14.01
C ILE A 245 -5.66 -5.50 -15.36
N PHE A 246 -5.69 -4.17 -15.41
CA PHE A 246 -6.01 -3.44 -16.63
C PHE A 246 -4.88 -3.40 -17.66
N LEU A 247 -3.64 -3.57 -17.22
CA LEU A 247 -2.47 -3.78 -18.08
C LEU A 247 -2.34 -5.21 -18.59
N ALA A 248 -2.91 -6.20 -17.90
CA ALA A 248 -2.74 -7.61 -18.26
C ALA A 248 -3.35 -7.96 -19.62
N ARG A 249 -2.94 -9.11 -20.17
CA ARG A 249 -3.49 -9.65 -21.43
C ARG A 249 -5.01 -9.80 -21.37
N PRO A 250 -5.71 -9.72 -22.52
CA PRO A 250 -7.16 -9.84 -22.58
C PRO A 250 -7.71 -11.12 -21.92
N SER A 251 -7.01 -12.25 -22.04
CA SER A 251 -7.40 -13.52 -21.41
C SER A 251 -7.36 -13.46 -19.89
N LEU A 252 -6.33 -12.85 -19.30
CA LEU A 252 -6.26 -12.67 -17.85
C LEU A 252 -7.34 -11.68 -17.39
N LYS A 253 -7.49 -10.58 -18.12
CA LYS A 253 -8.48 -9.53 -17.84
C LYS A 253 -9.91 -10.08 -17.83
N SER A 254 -10.26 -10.98 -18.76
CA SER A 254 -11.59 -11.59 -18.82
C SER A 254 -11.92 -12.45 -17.60
N PHE A 255 -10.92 -12.96 -16.87
CA PHE A 255 -11.14 -13.68 -15.62
C PHE A 255 -11.04 -12.75 -14.39
N ALA A 256 -10.01 -11.90 -14.36
CA ALA A 256 -9.71 -11.07 -13.20
C ALA A 256 -10.77 -9.97 -12.97
N ILE A 257 -11.32 -9.35 -14.02
CA ILE A 257 -12.35 -8.31 -13.87
C ILE A 257 -13.64 -8.88 -13.24
N PRO A 258 -14.27 -9.94 -13.78
CA PRO A 258 -15.45 -10.53 -13.13
C PRO A 258 -15.18 -11.01 -11.71
N ALA A 259 -14.03 -11.66 -11.47
CA ALA A 259 -13.66 -12.12 -10.13
C ALA A 259 -13.52 -10.94 -9.14
N LEU A 260 -12.89 -9.84 -9.55
CA LEU A 260 -12.78 -8.63 -8.74
C LEU A 260 -14.16 -7.99 -8.50
N SER A 261 -15.05 -7.98 -9.48
CA SER A 261 -16.43 -7.47 -9.31
C SER A 261 -17.20 -8.28 -8.27
N ILE A 262 -17.16 -9.61 -8.36
CA ILE A 262 -17.80 -10.50 -7.38
C ILE A 262 -17.21 -10.27 -5.99
N TYR A 263 -15.89 -10.18 -5.90
CA TYR A 263 -15.19 -9.93 -4.64
C TYR A 263 -15.57 -8.57 -4.04
N MET A 264 -15.61 -7.50 -4.84
CA MET A 264 -16.01 -6.16 -4.40
C MET A 264 -17.45 -6.13 -3.86
N VAL A 265 -18.39 -6.82 -4.52
CA VAL A 265 -19.77 -6.96 -4.03
C VAL A 265 -19.79 -7.71 -2.68
N ALA A 266 -19.06 -8.82 -2.58
CA ALA A 266 -18.96 -9.58 -1.33
C ALA A 266 -18.37 -8.73 -0.19
N GLN A 267 -17.36 -7.90 -0.48
CA GLN A 267 -16.80 -6.98 0.49
C GLN A 267 -17.81 -5.94 0.97
N TRP A 268 -18.61 -5.35 0.07
CA TRP A 268 -19.66 -4.40 0.46
C TRP A 268 -20.74 -5.05 1.32
N ILE A 269 -21.19 -6.26 0.95
CA ILE A 269 -22.15 -7.03 1.77
C ILE A 269 -21.59 -7.25 3.18
N TYR A 270 -20.33 -7.71 3.27
CA TYR A 270 -19.69 -7.91 4.57
C TYR A 270 -19.55 -6.61 5.36
N TYR A 271 -19.13 -5.52 4.69
CA TYR A 271 -19.00 -4.20 5.29
C TYR A 271 -20.33 -3.73 5.90
N PHE A 272 -21.42 -3.74 5.13
CA PHE A 272 -22.73 -3.28 5.61
C PHE A 272 -23.33 -4.20 6.70
N ASN A 273 -23.16 -5.51 6.58
CA ASN A 273 -23.63 -6.45 7.61
C ASN A 273 -22.91 -6.23 8.95
N GLY A 274 -21.64 -5.81 8.93
CA GLY A 274 -20.89 -5.45 10.13
C GLY A 274 -21.39 -4.19 10.85
N PHE A 275 -22.17 -3.33 10.19
CA PHE A 275 -22.83 -2.17 10.83
C PHE A 275 -24.21 -2.51 11.41
N ALA A 276 -24.81 -3.63 11.00
CA ALA A 276 -26.18 -4.01 11.34
C ALA A 276 -26.28 -4.99 12.52
N GLY A 277 -25.15 -5.36 13.14
CA GLY A 277 -25.07 -6.17 14.36
C GLY A 277 -24.38 -5.40 15.48
#